data_AF-A0A3M1KYP3-F1
#
_entry.id   AF-A0A3M1KYP3-F1
#
_cell.length_a   1.000
_cell.length_b   1.000
_cell.length_c   1.000
_cell.angle_alpha   90.00
_cell.angle_beta   90.00
_cell.angle_gamma   90.00
#
_symmetry.space_group_name_H-M   'P 1'
#
loop_
_entity.id
_entity.type
_entity.pdbx_description
1 polymer ?
#
loop_
_entity_poly.entity_id
_entity_poly.type
_entity_poly.pdbx_seq_one_letter_code
_entity_poly.pdbx_strand_id
1 'polypeptide(L)'
;IFTPTKLMYLSNDFGTGYSSLSYLHYLPIDTLKIDRCFVNNQDDPKNRDIIRAIINLAHDLELEVVAEGIETQQQLVWLQELGCDYGQGYLFARPLDSDSAKNLIASAWSFDCTENNFPLNP
;
A
#
# COMPACT_ATOMS: atom_id res chain seq x y z
N ILE A 1 20.22 -11.35 2.60
CA ILE A 1 19.64 -11.37 3.96
C ILE A 1 18.23 -10.84 3.80
N PHE A 2 17.28 -11.72 3.49
CA PHE A 2 15.87 -11.35 3.37
C PHE A 2 15.28 -11.46 4.78
N THR A 3 15.05 -10.33 5.45
CA THR A 3 14.15 -10.31 6.59
C THR A 3 12.75 -10.62 6.08
N PRO A 4 11.96 -11.45 6.76
CA PRO A 4 10.58 -11.69 6.36
C PRO A 4 9.79 -10.38 6.50
N THR A 5 9.30 -9.84 5.38
CA THR A 5 8.39 -8.69 5.37
C THR A 5 7.19 -9.00 6.23
N LYS A 6 7.05 -8.32 7.37
CA LYS A 6 5.89 -8.47 8.26
C LYS A 6 4.94 -7.32 7.97
N LEU A 7 3.70 -7.68 7.63
CA LEU A 7 2.63 -6.75 7.27
C LEU A 7 1.68 -6.59 8.45
N MET A 8 1.36 -5.34 8.82
CA MET A 8 0.32 -5.01 9.77
C MET A 8 -0.93 -4.52 9.04
N TYR A 9 -2.11 -5.00 9.44
CA TYR A 9 -3.38 -4.71 8.76
C TYR A 9 -4.25 -3.74 9.57
N LEU A 10 -4.63 -2.63 8.94
CA LEU A 10 -5.56 -1.66 9.51
C LEU A 10 -6.97 -1.93 8.98
N SER A 11 -7.78 -2.69 9.72
CA SER A 11 -9.21 -2.90 9.41
C SER A 11 -10.12 -2.15 10.40
N ASN A 12 -11.44 -2.19 10.17
CA ASN A 12 -12.46 -1.45 10.92
C ASN A 12 -12.48 -1.70 12.45
N ASP A 13 -11.79 -2.73 12.94
CA ASP A 13 -11.69 -3.05 14.38
C ASP A 13 -10.46 -2.43 15.07
N PHE A 14 -9.72 -1.54 14.39
CA PHE A 14 -8.55 -0.87 14.97
C PHE A 14 -8.94 -0.04 16.20
N GLY A 15 -8.34 -0.34 17.35
CA GLY A 15 -8.65 0.30 18.64
C GLY A 15 -9.45 -0.55 19.65
N THR A 16 -9.85 -1.78 19.32
CA THR A 16 -10.61 -2.68 20.23
C THR A 16 -9.76 -3.59 21.12
N GLY A 17 -8.43 -3.43 21.14
CA GLY A 17 -7.51 -4.07 22.10
C GLY A 17 -6.52 -5.07 21.50
N TYR A 18 -6.75 -5.60 20.30
CA TYR A 18 -5.82 -6.52 19.61
C TYR A 18 -4.92 -5.85 18.56
N SER A 19 -5.26 -4.64 18.10
CA SER A 19 -4.48 -3.86 17.14
C SER A 19 -4.36 -2.41 17.62
N SER A 20 -3.41 -2.16 18.51
CA SER A 20 -3.12 -0.81 19.00
C SER A 20 -1.96 -0.22 18.22
N LEU A 21 -2.13 1.00 17.67
CA LEU A 21 -1.04 1.78 17.08
C LEU A 21 0.17 1.89 18.04
N SER A 22 -0.08 1.81 19.35
CA SER A 22 0.93 1.82 20.41
C SER A 22 1.99 0.71 20.28
N TYR A 23 1.70 -0.39 19.59
CA TYR A 23 2.65 -1.48 19.39
C TYR A 23 3.47 -1.36 18.09
N LEU A 24 3.11 -0.45 17.18
CA LEU A 24 3.78 -0.33 15.88
C LEU A 24 5.29 -0.16 16.02
N HIS A 25 5.73 0.67 16.96
CA HIS A 25 7.15 0.93 17.22
C HIS A 25 7.93 -0.30 17.76
N TYR A 26 7.24 -1.31 18.30
CA TYR A 26 7.89 -2.51 18.85
C TYR A 26 7.84 -3.72 17.90
N LEU A 27 7.06 -3.63 16.83
CA LEU A 27 6.93 -4.71 15.87
C LEU A 27 8.03 -4.60 14.82
N PRO A 28 8.75 -5.69 14.50
CA PRO A 28 9.71 -5.70 13.40
C PRO A 28 8.93 -5.82 12.08
N ILE A 29 8.22 -4.75 11.73
CA ILE A 29 7.48 -4.60 10.48
C ILE A 29 8.14 -3.50 9.66
N ASP A 30 7.98 -3.58 8.35
CA ASP A 30 8.55 -2.63 7.40
C ASP A 30 7.43 -1.93 6.60
N THR A 31 6.19 -2.42 6.73
CA THR A 31 5.05 -1.99 5.92
C THR A 31 3.74 -2.02 6.69
N LEU A 32 2.94 -0.97 6.54
CA LEU A 32 1.59 -0.80 7.07
C LEU A 32 0.56 -0.89 5.93
N LYS A 33 -0.48 -1.69 6.11
CA LYS A 33 -1.55 -1.84 5.11
C LYS A 33 -2.84 -1.15 5.54
N ILE A 34 -3.42 -0.34 4.66
CA ILE A 34 -4.75 0.27 4.83
C ILE A 34 -5.79 -0.62 4.14
N ASP A 35 -6.76 -1.14 4.88
CA ASP A 35 -7.86 -1.98 4.37
C ASP A 35 -8.76 -1.20 3.40
N ARG A 36 -9.29 -1.92 2.41
CA ARG A 36 -10.28 -1.42 1.45
C ARG A 36 -11.48 -0.72 2.07
N CYS A 37 -11.89 -1.03 3.30
CA CYS A 37 -13.02 -0.38 3.96
C CYS A 37 -12.77 1.12 4.18
N PHE A 38 -11.52 1.49 4.53
CA PHE A 38 -11.07 2.87 4.65
C PHE A 38 -11.02 3.55 3.27
N VAL A 39 -10.49 2.85 2.26
CA VAL A 39 -10.39 3.37 0.88
C VAL A 39 -11.77 3.60 0.25
N ASN A 40 -12.74 2.73 0.54
CA ASN A 40 -14.11 2.84 0.05
C ASN A 40 -14.91 3.95 0.75
N ASN A 41 -14.49 4.40 1.93
CA ASN A 41 -15.15 5.47 2.67
C ASN A 41 -14.46 6.85 2.47
N GLN A 42 -13.90 7.09 1.28
CA GLN A 42 -13.12 8.31 0.99
C GLN A 42 -13.90 9.62 1.13
N ASP A 43 -15.22 9.58 1.01
CA ASP A 43 -16.09 10.75 1.07
C ASP A 43 -16.36 11.23 2.50
N ASP A 44 -16.11 10.38 3.51
CA ASP A 44 -16.22 10.75 4.92
C ASP A 44 -14.99 11.59 5.35
N PRO A 45 -15.16 12.88 5.69
CA PRO A 45 -14.04 13.74 6.08
C PRO A 45 -13.24 13.20 7.26
N LYS A 46 -13.92 12.56 8.23
CA LYS A 46 -13.26 11.99 9.40
C LYS A 46 -12.37 10.82 9.01
N ASN A 47 -12.84 9.98 8.09
CA ASN A 47 -12.06 8.89 7.52
C ASN A 47 -10.81 9.40 6.81
N ARG A 48 -10.92 10.50 6.04
CA ARG A 48 -9.78 11.14 5.37
C ARG A 48 -8.72 11.64 6.35
N ASP A 49 -9.15 12.26 7.45
CA ASP A 49 -8.24 12.75 8.48
C ASP A 49 -7.54 11.60 9.23
N ILE A 50 -8.27 10.50 9.49
CA ILE A 50 -7.71 9.29 10.07
C ILE A 50 -6.63 8.69 9.16
N ILE A 51 -6.92 8.50 7.87
CA ILE A 51 -5.97 7.92 6.92
C ILE A 51 -4.72 8.80 6.79
N ARG A 52 -4.89 10.13 6.72
CA ARG A 52 -3.77 11.07 6.71
C ARG A 52 -2.88 10.95 7.95
N ALA A 53 -3.48 10.90 9.13
CA ALA A 53 -2.74 10.74 10.38
C ALA A 53 -2.00 9.40 10.43
N ILE A 54 -2.61 8.34 9.91
CA ILE A 54 -2.00 7.00 9.82
C ILE A 54 -0.81 6.98 8.87
N ILE A 55 -0.93 7.58 7.68
CA ILE A 55 0.18 7.64 6.70
C ILE A 55 1.35 8.42 7.31
N ASN A 56 1.09 9.59 7.88
CA ASN A 56 2.14 10.37 8.55
C ASN A 56 2.81 9.59 9.68
N LEU A 57 2.04 8.89 10.51
CA LEU A 57 2.59 8.07 11.59
C LEU A 57 3.44 6.91 11.05
N ALA A 58 3.02 6.27 9.96
CA ALA A 58 3.78 5.20 9.33
C ALA A 58 5.14 5.72 8.84
N HIS A 59 5.15 6.87 8.16
CA HIS A 59 6.37 7.51 7.68
C HIS A 59 7.29 7.97 8.82
N ASP A 60 6.74 8.52 9.91
CA ASP A 60 7.51 8.87 11.12
C ASP A 60 8.18 7.64 11.76
N LEU A 61 7.64 6.44 11.53
CA LEU A 61 8.17 5.16 11.99
C LEU A 61 9.02 4.44 10.92
N GLU A 62 9.34 5.12 9.81
CA GLU A 62 10.09 4.56 8.67
C GLU A 62 9.41 3.33 8.03
N LEU A 63 8.08 3.29 8.06
CA LEU A 63 7.27 2.24 7.44
C LEU A 63 6.73 2.69 6.09
N GLU A 64 6.74 1.78 5.12
CA GLU A 64 6.03 1.96 3.86
C GLU A 64 4.52 1.74 4.04
N VAL A 65 3.68 2.39 3.23
CA VAL A 65 2.22 2.28 3.29
C VAL A 65 1.65 1.68 2.00
N VAL A 66 0.85 0.62 2.14
CA VAL A 66 0.13 -0.02 1.03
C VAL A 66 -1.38 0.12 1.23
N ALA A 67 -2.06 0.81 0.34
CA ALA A 67 -3.52 0.87 0.34
C ALA A 67 -4.15 -0.26 -0.49
N GLU A 68 -5.12 -0.98 0.09
CA GLU A 68 -5.86 -2.04 -0.60
C GLU A 68 -7.23 -1.57 -1.12
N GLY A 69 -7.71 -2.22 -2.17
CA GLY A 69 -9.07 -2.00 -2.69
C GLY A 69 -9.24 -0.72 -3.48
N ILE A 70 -8.19 -0.25 -4.16
CA ILE A 70 -8.30 0.87 -5.10
C ILE A 70 -9.06 0.41 -6.36
N GLU A 71 -10.27 0.91 -6.56
CA GLU A 71 -11.14 0.55 -7.69
C GLU A 71 -11.38 1.71 -8.66
N THR A 72 -11.09 2.95 -8.25
CA THR A 72 -11.35 4.16 -9.04
C THR A 72 -10.14 5.08 -9.12
N GLN A 73 -10.04 5.85 -10.21
CA GLN A 73 -8.99 6.86 -10.37
C GLN A 73 -9.03 7.93 -9.26
N GLN A 74 -10.24 8.27 -8.78
CA GLN A 74 -10.42 9.23 -7.69
C GLN A 74 -9.77 8.74 -6.40
N GLN A 75 -9.95 7.46 -6.04
CA GLN A 75 -9.29 6.85 -4.88
C GLN A 75 -7.77 6.88 -5.03
N LEU A 76 -7.24 6.56 -6.22
CA LEU A 76 -5.81 6.58 -6.49
C LEU A 76 -5.23 7.98 -6.30
N VAL A 77 -5.81 8.99 -6.94
CA VAL A 77 -5.33 10.39 -6.85
C VAL A 77 -5.38 10.87 -5.40
N TRP A 78 -6.47 10.59 -4.70
CA TRP A 78 -6.60 10.97 -3.29
C TRP A 78 -5.53 10.32 -2.41
N LEU A 79 -5.25 9.02 -2.57
CA LEU A 79 -4.21 8.33 -1.81
C LEU A 79 -2.80 8.85 -2.14
N GLN A 80 -2.53 9.20 -3.40
CA GLN A 80 -1.28 9.83 -3.82
C GLN A 80 -1.11 11.22 -3.19
N GLU A 81 -2.17 12.04 -3.15
CA GLU A 81 -2.15 13.35 -2.49
C GLU A 81 -1.88 13.25 -0.99
N LEU A 82 -2.28 12.14 -0.35
CA LEU A 82 -1.98 11.87 1.05
C LEU A 82 -0.57 11.29 1.27
N GLY A 83 0.17 10.99 0.20
CA GLY A 83 1.52 10.42 0.29
C GLY A 83 1.57 8.90 0.46
N CYS A 84 0.51 8.16 0.11
CA CYS A 84 0.56 6.69 0.17
C CYS A 84 1.60 6.14 -0.83
N ASP A 85 2.47 5.23 -0.39
CA ASP A 85 3.61 4.75 -1.19
C ASP A 85 3.19 3.77 -2.28
N TYR A 86 2.29 2.83 -1.94
CA TYR A 86 1.86 1.77 -2.85
C TYR A 86 0.34 1.57 -2.82
N GLY A 87 -0.17 1.00 -3.92
CA GLY A 87 -1.59 0.71 -4.08
C GLY A 87 -1.86 -0.66 -4.70
N GLN A 88 -2.90 -1.34 -4.20
CA GLN A 88 -3.43 -2.57 -4.76
C GLN A 88 -4.94 -2.44 -4.96
N GLY A 89 -5.45 -2.92 -6.10
CA GLY A 89 -6.90 -3.01 -6.31
C GLY A 89 -7.28 -3.25 -7.77
N TYR A 90 -8.59 -3.37 -8.00
CA TYR A 90 -9.14 -3.72 -9.31
C TYR A 90 -8.97 -2.62 -10.36
N LEU A 91 -8.62 -1.40 -9.96
CA LEU A 91 -8.18 -0.35 -10.88
C LEU A 91 -6.96 -0.81 -11.70
N PHE A 92 -6.04 -1.56 -11.08
CA PHE A 92 -4.81 -2.03 -11.71
C PHE A 92 -5.01 -3.39 -12.39
N ALA A 93 -5.47 -4.38 -11.62
CA ALA A 93 -5.76 -5.72 -12.12
C ALA A 93 -6.71 -6.44 -11.15
N ARG A 94 -7.62 -7.24 -11.71
CA ARG A 94 -8.32 -8.28 -10.94
C ARG A 94 -7.37 -9.44 -10.63
N PRO A 95 -7.69 -10.35 -9.70
CA PRO A 95 -6.90 -11.55 -9.48
C PRO A 95 -6.70 -12.30 -10.79
N LEU A 96 -5.44 -12.52 -11.14
CA LEU A 96 -5.02 -13.14 -12.40
C LEU A 96 -4.64 -14.60 -12.16
N ASP A 97 -4.83 -15.43 -13.18
CA ASP A 97 -4.19 -16.74 -13.22
C ASP A 97 -2.66 -16.61 -13.37
N SER A 98 -1.94 -17.71 -13.19
CA SER A 98 -0.48 -17.70 -13.21
C SER A 98 0.11 -17.18 -14.53
N ASP A 99 -0.52 -17.44 -15.67
CA ASP A 99 0.05 -17.07 -16.97
C ASP A 99 -0.24 -15.60 -17.27
N SER A 100 -1.45 -15.13 -16.96
CA SER A 100 -1.79 -13.71 -17.02
C SER A 100 -0.91 -12.87 -16.09
N ALA A 101 -0.61 -13.35 -14.88
CA ALA A 101 0.29 -12.67 -13.95
C ALA A 101 1.74 -12.59 -14.47
N LYS A 102 2.26 -13.68 -15.06
CA LYS A 102 3.60 -13.67 -15.70
C LYS A 102 3.67 -12.62 -16.81
N ASN A 103 2.65 -12.58 -17.67
CA ASN A 103 2.60 -11.62 -18.77
C ASN A 103 2.56 -10.17 -18.27
N LEU A 104 1.81 -9.90 -17.20
CA LEU A 104 1.74 -8.58 -16.59
C LEU A 104 3.09 -8.13 -16.02
N ILE A 105 3.79 -9.01 -15.30
CA ILE A 105 5.12 -8.70 -14.73
C ILE A 105 6.14 -8.50 -15.85
N ALA A 106 6.10 -9.35 -16.89
CA ALA A 106 7.01 -9.26 -18.02
C ALA A 106 6.80 -7.99 -18.86
N SER A 107 5.57 -7.52 -19.02
CA SER A 107 5.29 -6.27 -19.74
C SER A 107 5.60 -5.02 -18.91
N ALA A 108 5.53 -5.12 -17.59
CA ALA A 108 5.90 -4.04 -16.67
C ALA A 108 7.42 -3.81 -16.58
N TRP A 109 8.23 -4.83 -16.90
CA TRP A 109 9.69 -4.74 -16.89
C TRP A 109 10.25 -4.74 -18.31
N SER A 110 10.57 -3.55 -18.83
CA SER A 110 11.45 -3.43 -19.99
C SER A 110 12.89 -3.75 -19.57
N PHE A 111 13.28 -5.02 -19.60
CA PHE A 111 14.68 -5.42 -19.51
C PHE A 111 15.36 -5.17 -20.86
N ASP A 112 16.09 -4.07 -20.99
CA ASP A 112 17.11 -3.98 -22.03
C ASP A 112 18.39 -4.65 -21.52
N CYS A 113 18.59 -5.90 -21.91
CA CYS A 113 19.77 -6.69 -21.51
C CYS A 113 21.07 -6.25 -22.22
N THR A 114 21.07 -5.15 -22.97
CA THR A 114 22.22 -4.78 -23.82
C THR A 114 23.15 -3.71 -23.27
N GLU A 115 22.81 -2.99 -22.20
CA GLU A 115 23.76 -2.09 -21.54
C GLU A 115 23.62 -2.14 -20.01
N ASN A 116 24.76 -2.09 -19.30
CA ASN A 116 24.86 -1.99 -17.83
C ASN A 116 24.33 -0.64 -17.31
N ASN A 117 23.09 -0.30 -17.62
CA ASN A 117 22.37 0.81 -17.04
C ASN A 117 21.05 0.27 -16.50
N PHE A 118 21.00 0.12 -15.18
CA PHE A 118 19.73 0.04 -14.47
C PHE A 118 18.87 1.23 -14.94
N PRO A 119 17.67 1.01 -15.50
CA PRO A 119 16.79 2.12 -15.80
C PRO A 119 16.41 2.78 -14.49
N LEU A 120 16.98 3.96 -14.24
CA LEU A 120 16.33 4.97 -13.42
C LEU A 120 15.13 5.44 -14.22
N ASN A 121 13.94 5.01 -13.83
CA ASN A 121 12.75 5.75 -14.21
C ASN A 121 11.71 5.61 -13.10
N PRO A 122 10.81 6.60 -12.99
CA PRO A 122 10.75 7.52 -11.86
C PRO A 122 9.92 6.99 -10.70
#